data_AF-A0A6H1NJM6-F1
#
_entry.id   AF-A0A6H1NJM6-F1
#
_cell.length_a   1.000
_cell.length_b   1.000
_cell.length_c   1.000
_cell.angle_alpha   90.00
_cell.angle_beta   90.00
_cell.angle_gamma   90.00
#
_symmetry.space_group_name_H-M   'P 1'
#
loop_
_entity.id
_entity.type
_entity.pdbx_description
1 polymer ?
#
loop_
_entity_poly.entity_id
_entity_poly.type
_entity_poly.pdbx_seq_one_letter_code
_entity_poly.pdbx_strand_id
1 'polypeptide(L)' 'MLLKPLAAARADGDRVHAVIRSSAVGHPGRAAPGPQHGKLVGRALAAGLRPPDAGSQHPDAGPQVPGSQA' A
#
# COMPACT_ATOMS: atom_id res chain seq x y z
N MET A 1 17.10 -0.85 -4.69
CA MET A 1 15.78 -1.42 -5.04
C MET A 1 15.72 -1.52 -6.55
N LEU A 2 15.36 -2.68 -7.11
CA LEU A 2 15.24 -2.91 -8.55
C LEU A 2 13.86 -3.51 -8.84
N LEU A 3 13.15 -2.98 -9.83
CA LEU A 3 11.87 -3.51 -10.28
C LEU A 3 12.04 -4.25 -11.60
N LYS A 4 11.39 -5.41 -11.69
CA LYS A 4 11.35 -6.26 -12.88
C LYS A 4 9.97 -6.88 -13.01
N PRO A 5 9.45 -7.12 -14.24
CA PRO A 5 8.23 -7.88 -14.42
C PRO A 5 8.34 -9.25 -13.73
N LEU A 6 7.29 -9.65 -13.00
CA LEU A 6 7.30 -10.90 -12.21
C LEU A 6 7.61 -12.12 -13.08
N ALA A 7 7.10 -12.19 -14.31
CA ALA A 7 7.38 -13.30 -15.21
C ALA A 7 8.88 -13.41 -15.54
N ALA A 8 9.55 -12.29 -15.79
CA ALA A 8 10.97 -12.27 -16.11
C ALA A 8 11.83 -12.53 -14.86
N ALA A 9 11.43 -12.06 -13.69
CA ALA A 9 12.09 -12.41 -12.42
C ALA A 9 12.04 -13.93 -12.18
N ARG A 10 10.90 -14.57 -12.47
CA ARG A 10 10.75 -16.03 -12.35
C ARG A 10 11.56 -16.80 -13.39
N ALA A 11 11.59 -16.33 -14.64
CA ALA A 11 12.37 -16.97 -15.71
C ALA A 11 13.87 -16.96 -15.41
N ASP A 12 14.37 -15.87 -14.83
CA ASP A 12 15.79 -15.71 -14.54
C ASP A 12 16.19 -16.34 -13.19
N GLY A 13 15.23 -16.86 -12.43
CA GLY A 13 15.49 -17.46 -11.11
C GLY A 13 15.79 -16.45 -10.01
N ASP A 14 15.37 -15.19 -10.18
CA ASP A 14 15.61 -14.12 -9.21
C ASP A 14 14.84 -14.38 -7.91
N ARG A 15 15.44 -14.02 -6.77
CA ARG A 15 14.73 -14.00 -5.49
C ARG A 15 13.76 -12.81 -5.46
N VAL A 16 12.45 -13.11 -5.45
CA VAL A 16 11.39 -12.09 -5.38
C VAL A 16 11.05 -11.79 -3.92
N HIS A 17 11.30 -10.55 -3.48
CA HIS A 17 11.00 -10.10 -2.12
C HIS A 17 9.52 -9.74 -1.92
N ALA A 18 8.92 -9.09 -2.92
CA ALA A 18 7.52 -8.65 -2.89
C ALA A 18 7.01 -8.42 -4.32
N VAL A 19 5.68 -8.40 -4.49
CA VAL A 19 5.02 -8.06 -5.76
C VAL A 19 4.15 -6.83 -5.56
N ILE A 20 4.39 -5.80 -6.35
CA ILE A 20 3.53 -4.61 -6.40
C ILE A 20 2.30 -4.97 -7.25
N ARG A 21 1.15 -5.17 -6.60
CA ARG A 21 -0.10 -5.56 -7.29
C ARG A 21 -0.83 -4.37 -7.92
N SER A 22 -0.70 -3.20 -7.32
CA SER A 22 -1.34 -1.97 -7.78
C SER A 22 -0.63 -0.75 -7.22
N SER A 23 -0.82 0.39 -7.89
CA SER A 23 -0.44 1.71 -7.37
C SER A 23 -1.48 2.72 -7.84
N ALA A 24 -1.67 3.79 -7.07
CA ALA A 24 -2.54 4.90 -7.43
C ALA A 24 -1.83 6.22 -7.12
N VAL A 25 -1.92 7.16 -8.06
CA VAL A 25 -1.36 8.50 -7.95
C VAL A 25 -2.49 9.51 -8.15
N GLY A 26 -2.46 10.60 -7.39
CA GLY A 26 -3.40 11.71 -7.55
C GLY A 26 -2.86 13.01 -6.97
N HIS A 27 -3.47 14.11 -7.38
CA HIS A 27 -3.10 15.47 -6.96
C HIS A 27 -4.27 16.11 -6.20
N PRO A 28 -4.04 16.75 -5.05
CA PRO A 28 -5.10 17.41 -4.28
C PRO A 28 -5.58 18.73 -4.89
N GLY A 29 -4.93 19.25 -5.93
CA GLY A 29 -5.24 20.58 -6.47
C GLY A 29 -4.70 21.68 -5.55
N ARG A 30 -5.49 22.74 -5.38
CA ARG A 30 -5.22 23.83 -4.43
C ARG A 30 -5.66 23.51 -2.99
N ALA A 31 -6.16 22.30 -2.73
CA ALA A 31 -6.62 21.91 -1.40
C ALA A 31 -5.46 21.50 -0.50
N ALA A 32 -5.56 21.81 0.80
CA ALA A 32 -4.68 21.28 1.82
C ALA A 32 -4.82 19.74 1.93
N PRO A 33 -3.81 19.03 2.48
CA PRO A 33 -3.93 17.60 2.77
C PRO A 33 -5.23 17.30 3.54
N GLY A 34 -5.99 16.30 3.09
CA GLY A 34 -7.34 16.07 3.60
C GLY A 34 -7.96 14.74 3.16
N PRO A 35 -9.24 14.50 3.46
CA PRO A 35 -9.91 13.20 3.30
C PRO A 35 -9.92 12.68 1.86
N GLN A 36 -9.67 13.55 0.87
CA GLN A 36 -9.49 13.16 -0.52
C GLN A 36 -8.40 12.10 -0.74
N HIS A 37 -7.40 11.98 0.15
CA HIS A 37 -6.37 10.93 0.05
C HIS A 37 -6.95 9.51 0.17
N GLY A 38 -8.03 9.33 0.95
CA GLY A 38 -8.69 8.03 1.11
C GLY A 38 -9.22 7.45 -0.21
N LYS A 39 -9.59 8.30 -1.16
CA LYS A 39 -10.03 7.86 -2.50
C LYS A 39 -8.90 7.20 -3.29
N LEU A 40 -7.66 7.67 -3.15
CA LEU A 40 -6.51 7.08 -3.84
C LEU A 40 -6.16 5.72 -3.25
N VAL A 41 -6.19 5.61 -1.92
CA VAL A 41 -6.02 4.34 -1.20
C VAL A 41 -7.08 3.33 -1.66
N GLY A 42 -8.35 3.74 -1.71
CA GLY A 42 -9.44 2.89 -2.20
C GLY A 42 -9.24 2.42 -3.65
N ARG A 43 -8.74 3.29 -4.53
CA ARG A 43 -8.45 2.93 -5.94
C ARG A 43 -7.32 1.91 -6.06
N ALA A 44 -6.23 2.09 -5.31
CA ALA A 44 -5.14 1.12 -5.29
C ALA A 44 -5.66 -0.24 -4.77
N LEU A 45 -6.38 -0.22 -3.65
CA LEU A 45 -6.93 -1.42 -3.04
C LEU A 45 -7.84 -2.21 -4.00
N ALA A 46 -8.77 -1.51 -4.66
CA ALA A 46 -9.70 -2.11 -5.62
C ALA A 46 -9.00 -2.69 -6.86
N ALA A 47 -7.91 -2.08 -7.31
CA ALA A 47 -7.17 -2.55 -8.49
C ALA A 47 -6.23 -3.74 -8.18
N GLY A 48 -5.79 -3.89 -6.93
CA GLY A 48 -4.74 -4.84 -6.55
C GLY A 48 -5.14 -6.01 -5.67
N LEU A 49 -6.33 -5.99 -5.05
CA LEU A 49 -6.80 -7.11 -4.24
C LEU A 49 -7.59 -8.11 -5.10
N ARG A 50 -7.03 -9.31 -5.25
CA ARG A 50 -7.84 -10.53 -5.36
C ARG A 50 -8.42 -10.83 -3.96
N PRO A 51 -9.64 -11.39 -3.83
CA PRO A 51 -10.15 -11.86 -2.53
C PRO A 51 -9.08 -12.64 -1.75
N PRO A 52 -8.98 -12.44 -0.43
CA PRO A 52 -7.78 -12.78 0.30
C PRO A 52 -7.63 -14.30 0.46
N ASP A 53 -6.56 -14.86 -0.10
CA ASP A 53 -5.78 -15.88 0.60
C ASP A 53 -5.10 -15.13 1.76
N ALA A 54 -5.82 -14.98 2.88
CA ALA A 54 -5.52 -14.00 3.92
C ALA A 54 -4.18 -14.28 4.63
N GLY A 55 -3.10 -13.67 4.13
CA GLY A 55 -1.94 -13.33 4.96
C GLY A 55 -2.35 -12.21 5.90
N SER A 56 -2.40 -12.49 7.20
CA SER A 56 -2.81 -11.56 8.24
C SER A 56 -1.91 -10.31 8.22
N GLN A 57 -2.48 -9.12 8.00
CA GLN A 57 -1.79 -7.89 8.37
C GLN A 57 -1.83 -7.81 9.90
N HIS A 58 -0.69 -7.96 10.55
CA HIS A 58 -0.57 -7.60 11.97
C HIS A 58 -0.71 -6.08 12.06
N PRO A 59 -1.67 -5.55 12.84
CA PRO A 59 -1.80 -4.11 12.99
C PRO A 59 -0.58 -3.56 13.72
N ASP A 60 0.11 -2.60 13.10
CA ASP A 60 1.18 -1.84 13.75
C ASP A 60 0.54 -0.91 14.79
N ALA A 61 0.54 -1.36 16.04
CA ALA A 61 0.09 -0.56 17.17
C ALA A 61 1.15 0.51 17.46
N GLY A 62 1.02 1.67 16.81
CA GLY A 62 1.83 2.84 17.13
C GLY A 62 1.73 3.19 18.62
N PRO A 63 2.78 3.79 19.22
CA PRO A 63 2.80 4.10 20.65
C PRO A 63 1.67 5.06 21.00
N GLN A 64 0.77 4.63 21.89
CA GLN A 64 -0.28 5.48 22.45
C GLN A 64 0.38 6.53 23.33
N VAL A 65 0.43 7.77 22.87
CA VAL A 65 0.81 8.90 23.71
C VAL A 65 -0.27 9.09 24.79
N PRO A 66 0.03 8.95 26.09
CA PRO A 66 -0.96 9.15 27.12
C PRO A 66 -1.42 10.60 27.12
N GLY A 67 -2.75 10.78 27.17
CA GLY A 67 -3.40 12.08 27.11
C GLY A 67 -2.95 13.01 28.23
N SER A 68 -2.53 14.21 27.84
CA SER A 68 -2.52 15.36 28.73
C SER A 68 -3.96 15.85 28.86
N GLN A 69 -4.65 15.46 29.93
CA GLN A 69 -5.80 16.20 30.42
C GLN A 69 -5.29 17.20 31.46
N ALA A 70 -5.60 18.47 31.20
CA ALA A 70 -5.38 19.61 32.09
C ALA A 70 -6.30 19.55 33.31
#